data_AF-A0A3D2FV12-F1
#
_entry.id   AF-A0A3D2FV12-F1
#
_cell.length_a   1.000
_cell.length_b   1.000
_cell.length_c   1.000
_cell.angle_alpha   90.00
_cell.angle_beta   90.00
_cell.angle_gamma   90.00
#
_symmetry.space_group_name_H-M   'P 1'
#
loop_
_entity.id
_entity.type
_entity.pdbx_description
1 polymer ?
#
loop_
_entity_poly.entity_id
_entity_poly.type
_entity_poly.pdbx_seq_one_letter_code
_entity_poly.pdbx_strand_id
1 'polypeptide(L)'
;MLFVKKNELTGTFFILIFIISFIVGDFNKSPSNPGKPFEHPVEEGIEGGPNSRLIFEWLRLKSPITNEIPDGIKFRSLKYAKSIPKANHLPIRMKGAQSNQSNLEWTLRGPYNVGGRTRGVVIDKMDPNTILAGGISGGIWRTEDRGQSWAKMT
;
A
#
# COMPACT_ATOMS: atom_id res chain seq x y z
N MET A 1 8.39 -43.00 48.75
CA MET A 1 9.05 -43.43 47.50
C MET A 1 7.98 -43.51 46.41
N LEU A 2 7.81 -42.46 45.61
CA LEU A 2 6.80 -42.41 44.54
C LEU A 2 7.53 -42.35 43.20
N PHE A 3 7.52 -43.47 42.49
CA PHE A 3 8.06 -43.59 41.13
C PHE A 3 7.13 -42.87 40.15
N VAL A 4 7.53 -41.69 39.69
CA VAL A 4 6.90 -41.05 38.53
C VAL A 4 7.35 -41.82 37.29
N LYS A 5 6.40 -42.41 36.55
CA LYS A 5 6.66 -43.09 35.27
C LYS A 5 7.32 -42.11 34.30
N LYS A 6 8.50 -42.45 33.77
CA LYS A 6 9.31 -41.64 32.84
C LYS A 6 8.55 -41.12 31.59
N ASN A 7 7.39 -41.67 31.28
CA ASN A 7 6.61 -41.37 30.08
C ASN A 7 5.65 -40.16 30.23
N GLU A 8 5.42 -39.67 31.46
CA GLU A 8 4.54 -38.51 31.74
C GLU A 8 5.30 -37.17 31.58
N LEU A 9 6.62 -37.18 31.80
CA LEU A 9 7.48 -36.00 31.75
C LEU A 9 7.64 -35.47 30.31
N THR A 10 7.62 -36.38 29.33
CA THR A 10 7.74 -36.03 27.91
C THR A 10 6.46 -35.36 27.40
N GLY A 11 5.29 -35.89 27.78
CA GLY A 11 3.99 -35.32 27.37
C GLY A 11 3.75 -33.94 27.96
N THR A 12 4.06 -33.74 29.24
CA THR A 12 3.96 -32.43 29.92
C THR A 12 4.88 -31.38 29.29
N PHE A 13 6.08 -31.77 28.85
CA PHE A 13 7.00 -30.88 28.12
C PHE A 13 6.44 -30.42 26.77
N PHE A 14 5.83 -31.32 25.99
CA PHE A 14 5.20 -30.95 24.71
C PHE A 14 3.98 -30.04 24.88
N ILE A 15 3.16 -30.27 25.92
CA ILE A 15 2.02 -29.41 26.24
C ILE A 15 2.50 -28.01 26.64
N LEU A 16 3.59 -27.91 27.42
CA LEU A 16 4.17 -26.62 27.81
C LEU A 16 4.67 -25.83 26.59
N ILE A 17 5.38 -26.49 25.65
CA ILE A 17 5.84 -25.87 24.40
C ILE A 17 4.66 -25.41 23.55
N PHE A 18 3.60 -26.21 23.46
CA PHE A 18 2.40 -25.86 22.72
C PHE A 18 1.73 -24.61 23.30
N ILE A 19 1.59 -24.51 24.62
CA ILE A 19 1.03 -23.32 25.29
C ILE A 19 1.92 -22.09 25.08
N ILE A 20 3.25 -22.23 25.17
CA ILE A 20 4.20 -21.14 24.92
C ILE A 20 4.10 -20.63 23.48
N SER A 21 3.79 -21.50 22.51
CA SER A 21 3.64 -21.09 21.10
C SER A 21 2.49 -20.11 20.88
N PHE A 22 1.42 -20.17 21.68
CA PHE A 22 0.32 -19.20 21.62
C PHE A 22 0.67 -17.85 22.27
N ILE A 23 1.63 -17.81 23.20
CA ILE A 23 2.09 -16.56 23.85
C ILE A 23 3.04 -15.79 22.92
N VAL A 24 3.77 -16.49 22.04
CA VAL A 24 4.72 -15.88 21.08
C VAL A 24 4.01 -15.35 19.81
N GLY A 25 2.71 -15.57 19.64
CA GLY A 25 1.95 -15.19 18.44
C GLY A 25 1.72 -13.68 18.24
N ASP A 26 1.99 -12.84 19.24
CA ASP A 26 1.55 -11.44 19.24
C ASP A 26 2.58 -10.42 18.69
N PHE A 27 3.75 -10.89 18.20
CA PHE A 27 4.81 -10.01 17.67
C PHE A 27 4.52 -9.42 16.28
N ASN A 28 3.44 -9.85 15.60
CA ASN A 28 3.09 -9.39 14.26
C ASN A 28 1.82 -8.53 14.22
N LYS A 29 1.53 -7.76 15.28
CA LYS A 29 0.53 -6.69 15.15
C LYS A 29 1.09 -5.65 14.18
N SER A 30 0.44 -5.53 13.01
CA SER A 30 0.71 -4.40 12.12
C SER A 30 0.53 -3.11 12.93
N PRO A 31 1.44 -2.13 12.78
CA PRO A 31 1.30 -0.87 13.48
C PRO A 31 -0.09 -0.29 13.18
N SER A 32 -0.81 0.10 14.22
CA SER A 32 -2.12 0.71 14.08
C SER A 32 -2.02 1.91 13.14
N ASN A 33 -2.95 2.03 12.19
CA ASN A 33 -3.02 3.17 11.30
C ASN A 33 -3.02 4.45 12.17
N PRO A 34 -2.04 5.36 12.03
CA PRO A 34 -1.91 6.55 12.88
C PRO A 34 -3.03 7.58 12.69
N GLY A 35 -4.02 7.29 11.84
CA GLY A 35 -5.16 8.16 11.56
C GLY A 35 -4.87 9.15 10.45
N LYS A 36 -5.81 10.08 10.24
CA LYS A 36 -5.62 11.21 9.33
C LYS A 36 -4.46 12.06 9.88
N PRO A 37 -3.50 12.51 9.03
CA PRO A 37 -2.50 13.48 9.46
C PRO A 37 -3.18 14.70 10.09
N PHE A 38 -2.54 15.30 11.09
CA PHE A 38 -2.98 16.59 11.62
C PHE A 38 -3.12 17.58 10.45
N GLU A 39 -4.23 18.34 10.44
CA GLU A 39 -4.43 19.37 9.42
C GLU A 39 -3.31 20.40 9.53
N HIS A 40 -2.50 20.49 8.47
CA HIS A 40 -1.42 21.44 8.41
C HIS A 40 -2.00 22.83 8.09
N PRO A 41 -1.45 23.90 8.69
CA PRO A 41 -1.76 25.27 8.27
C PRO A 41 -1.59 25.40 6.76
N VAL A 42 -2.48 26.17 6.13
CA VAL A 42 -2.44 26.48 4.69
C VAL A 42 -1.04 26.98 4.34
N GLU A 43 -0.44 26.38 3.31
CA GLU A 43 0.91 26.72 2.86
C GLU A 43 0.97 28.18 2.39
N GLU A 44 1.55 29.05 3.22
CA GLU A 44 1.85 30.43 2.87
C GLU A 44 3.21 30.45 2.14
N GLY A 45 3.18 30.20 0.84
CA GLY A 45 4.38 30.21 0.00
C GLY A 45 4.05 30.60 -1.44
N ILE A 46 4.87 31.47 -2.03
CA ILE A 46 4.79 31.75 -3.48
C ILE A 46 5.23 30.47 -4.21
N GLU A 47 4.28 29.80 -4.86
CA GLU A 47 4.53 28.62 -5.68
C GLU A 47 5.60 28.96 -6.74
N GLY A 48 6.71 28.19 -6.77
CA GLY A 48 7.76 28.32 -7.80
C GLY A 48 9.06 29.06 -7.41
N GLY A 49 9.24 29.52 -6.17
CA GLY A 49 10.52 30.11 -5.73
C GLY A 49 11.65 29.07 -5.48
N PRO A 50 12.94 29.45 -5.47
CA PRO A 50 14.06 28.51 -5.23
C PRO A 50 13.96 27.73 -3.91
N ASN A 51 13.37 28.35 -2.87
CA ASN A 51 13.16 27.73 -1.56
C ASN A 51 11.96 26.76 -1.52
N SER A 52 11.04 26.83 -2.50
CA SER A 52 9.85 25.96 -2.54
C SER A 52 10.23 24.48 -2.66
N ARG A 53 11.34 24.16 -3.33
CA ARG A 53 11.81 22.78 -3.48
C ARG A 53 12.27 22.17 -2.16
N LEU A 54 12.98 22.94 -1.33
CA LEU A 54 13.45 22.48 -0.03
C LEU A 54 12.28 22.23 0.93
N ILE A 55 11.30 23.13 0.93
CA ILE A 55 10.07 22.97 1.74
C ILE A 55 9.29 21.74 1.27
N PHE A 56 9.11 21.57 -0.05
CA PHE A 56 8.45 20.41 -0.63
C PHE A 56 9.13 19.09 -0.22
N GLU A 57 10.46 19.03 -0.29
CA GLU A 57 11.21 17.83 0.11
C GLU A 57 11.09 17.57 1.61
N TRP A 58 11.14 18.63 2.44
CA TRP A 58 10.98 18.52 3.89
C TRP A 58 9.61 17.98 4.28
N LEU A 59 8.53 18.51 3.68
CA LEU A 59 7.15 18.06 3.94
C LEU A 59 6.93 16.58 3.60
N ARG A 60 7.60 16.08 2.57
CA ARG A 60 7.49 14.66 2.15
C ARG A 60 8.28 13.69 3.02
N LEU A 61 9.31 14.17 3.71
CA LEU A 61 10.26 13.33 4.43
C LEU A 61 10.08 13.39 5.95
N LYS A 62 9.47 14.47 6.47
CA LYS A 62 9.23 14.61 7.90
C LYS A 62 8.20 13.57 8.37
N SER A 63 8.39 13.11 9.60
CA SER A 63 7.42 12.25 10.27
C SER A 63 6.14 13.05 10.58
N PRO A 64 4.93 12.49 10.34
CA PRO A 64 3.68 13.16 10.72
C PRO A 64 3.50 13.24 12.24
N ILE A 65 4.24 12.44 13.02
CA ILE A 65 4.15 12.40 14.49
C ILE A 65 5.14 13.38 15.12
N THR A 66 6.39 13.38 14.66
CA THR A 66 7.45 14.21 15.26
C THR A 66 7.69 15.52 14.52
N ASN A 67 7.04 15.72 13.36
CA ASN A 67 7.21 16.88 12.48
C ASN A 67 8.66 17.15 12.04
N GLU A 68 9.54 16.15 12.20
CA GLU A 68 10.97 16.24 11.92
C GLU A 68 11.39 15.08 11.02
N ILE A 69 12.48 15.27 10.29
CA ILE A 69 13.14 14.19 9.56
C ILE A 69 14.00 13.44 10.57
N PRO A 70 13.74 12.14 10.85
CA PRO A 70 14.49 11.42 11.87
C PRO A 70 15.99 11.35 11.57
N ASP A 71 16.83 11.61 12.56
CA ASP A 71 18.29 11.59 12.41
C ASP A 71 18.78 10.27 11.82
N GLY A 72 19.68 10.35 10.85
CA GLY A 72 20.25 9.17 10.19
C GLY A 72 19.26 8.36 9.35
N ILE A 73 18.08 8.88 9.00
CA ILE A 73 17.07 8.15 8.21
C ILE A 73 17.63 7.64 6.88
N LYS A 74 18.51 8.41 6.23
CA LYS A 74 19.20 8.02 5.00
C LYS A 74 20.06 6.77 5.20
N PHE A 75 20.78 6.68 6.31
CA PHE A 75 21.61 5.52 6.61
C PHE A 75 20.74 4.30 6.90
N ARG A 76 19.66 4.47 7.69
CA ARG A 76 18.70 3.39 7.97
C ARG A 76 18.02 2.88 6.71
N SER A 77 17.59 3.76 5.81
CA SER A 77 16.96 3.38 4.55
C SER A 77 17.92 2.64 3.62
N LEU A 78 19.18 3.07 3.53
CA LEU A 78 20.22 2.35 2.79
C LEU A 78 20.52 0.97 3.38
N LYS A 79 20.60 0.87 4.72
CA LYS A 79 20.80 -0.40 5.42
C LYS A 79 19.63 -1.35 5.16
N TYR A 80 18.39 -0.86 5.23
CA TYR A 80 17.18 -1.61 4.90
C TYR A 80 17.17 -2.06 3.44
N ALA A 81 17.42 -1.16 2.50
CA ALA A 81 17.46 -1.47 1.06
C ALA A 81 18.47 -2.58 0.74
N LYS A 82 19.63 -2.59 1.41
CA LYS A 82 20.63 -3.66 1.28
C LYS A 82 20.17 -5.01 1.85
N SER A 83 19.27 -5.00 2.83
CA SER A 83 18.69 -6.22 3.41
C SER A 83 17.57 -6.83 2.57
N ILE A 84 17.04 -6.09 1.58
CA ILE A 84 15.98 -6.61 0.70
C ILE A 84 16.54 -7.79 -0.11
N PRO A 85 15.94 -8.99 -0.02
CA PRO A 85 16.37 -10.13 -0.82
C PRO A 85 16.30 -9.82 -2.30
N LYS A 86 17.41 -10.00 -3.03
CA LYS A 86 17.40 -9.86 -4.49
C LYS A 86 16.63 -11.04 -5.10
N ALA A 87 16.09 -10.85 -6.30
CA ALA A 87 15.28 -11.86 -7.02
C ALA A 87 15.92 -13.27 -7.05
N ASN A 88 17.26 -13.33 -7.12
CA ASN A 88 18.03 -14.58 -7.19
C ASN A 88 18.15 -15.31 -5.83
N HIS A 89 17.86 -14.62 -4.72
CA HIS A 89 17.84 -15.16 -3.36
C HIS A 89 16.42 -15.39 -2.82
N LEU A 90 15.38 -15.11 -3.63
CA LEU A 90 14.02 -15.44 -3.26
C LEU A 90 13.86 -16.98 -3.32
N PRO A 91 13.27 -17.62 -2.30
CA PRO A 91 12.99 -19.05 -2.34
C PRO A 91 12.14 -19.37 -3.57
N ILE A 92 12.33 -20.55 -4.18
CA ILE A 92 11.65 -20.98 -5.41
C ILE A 92 10.11 -20.82 -5.32
N ARG A 93 9.52 -20.91 -4.12
CA ARG A 93 8.09 -20.65 -3.86
C ARG A 93 7.61 -19.21 -4.11
N MET A 94 8.52 -18.23 -4.19
CA MET A 94 8.20 -16.85 -4.56
C MET A 94 8.39 -16.58 -6.05
N LYS A 95 8.97 -17.51 -6.82
CA LYS A 95 9.28 -17.35 -8.25
C LYS A 95 8.06 -17.51 -9.17
N GLY A 96 6.89 -17.24 -8.61
CA GLY A 96 5.62 -17.79 -9.05
C GLY A 96 4.97 -18.44 -7.85
N ALA A 97 4.51 -17.62 -6.91
CA ALA A 97 3.24 -17.98 -6.31
C ALA A 97 2.31 -18.14 -7.51
N GLN A 98 2.11 -19.37 -7.97
CA GLN A 98 0.84 -19.76 -8.54
C GLN A 98 -0.13 -19.52 -7.38
N SER A 99 -0.50 -18.25 -7.17
CA SER A 99 -1.77 -17.95 -6.59
C SER A 99 -2.71 -18.81 -7.42
N ASN A 100 -3.31 -19.83 -6.81
CA ASN A 100 -4.66 -20.21 -7.19
C ASN A 100 -5.32 -18.87 -7.45
N GLN A 101 -5.63 -18.60 -8.72
CA GLN A 101 -6.00 -17.28 -9.20
C GLN A 101 -7.28 -16.91 -8.47
N SER A 102 -7.14 -16.43 -7.24
CA SER A 102 -8.17 -15.80 -6.47
C SER A 102 -8.56 -14.66 -7.38
N ASN A 103 -9.81 -14.63 -7.82
CA ASN A 103 -10.34 -13.47 -8.54
C ASN A 103 -10.10 -12.26 -7.63
N LEU A 104 -9.00 -11.55 -7.90
CA LEU A 104 -8.64 -10.36 -7.18
C LEU A 104 -9.56 -9.28 -7.73
N GLU A 105 -10.54 -8.90 -6.93
CA GLU A 105 -11.42 -7.77 -7.23
C GLU A 105 -10.63 -6.47 -7.03
N TRP A 106 -10.06 -5.97 -8.12
CA TRP A 106 -9.36 -4.69 -8.12
C TRP A 106 -10.38 -3.55 -8.07
N THR A 107 -10.33 -2.78 -6.99
CA THR A 107 -11.15 -1.58 -6.83
C THR A 107 -10.31 -0.31 -6.99
N LEU A 108 -10.84 0.65 -7.73
CA LEU A 108 -10.23 1.97 -7.88
C LEU A 108 -10.20 2.66 -6.51
N ARG A 109 -9.05 3.26 -6.13
CA ARG A 109 -8.87 3.98 -4.85
C ARG A 109 -8.92 5.51 -5.00
N GLY A 110 -9.21 6.01 -6.19
CA GLY A 110 -9.18 7.44 -6.53
C GLY A 110 -7.83 7.89 -7.14
N PRO A 111 -7.59 9.21 -7.28
CA PRO A 111 -8.40 10.34 -6.78
C PRO A 111 -9.73 10.49 -7.55
N TYR A 112 -10.81 10.80 -6.83
CA TYR A 112 -12.16 10.96 -7.42
C TYR A 112 -12.47 12.41 -7.81
N ASN A 113 -11.70 13.37 -7.30
CA ASN A 113 -11.93 14.81 -7.44
C ASN A 113 -10.93 15.50 -8.36
N VAL A 114 -9.91 14.78 -8.85
CA VAL A 114 -8.92 15.32 -9.79
C VAL A 114 -8.93 14.43 -11.03
N GLY A 115 -9.42 14.99 -12.14
CA GLY A 115 -9.41 14.31 -13.43
C GLY A 115 -7.99 14.15 -13.98
N GLY A 116 -7.74 13.04 -14.67
CA GLY A 116 -6.54 12.86 -15.47
C GLY A 116 -6.56 13.72 -16.75
N ARG A 117 -5.46 13.71 -17.50
CA ARG A 117 -5.38 14.44 -18.77
C ARG A 117 -6.14 13.72 -19.89
N THR A 118 -7.31 14.24 -20.24
CA THR A 118 -8.14 13.77 -21.36
C THR A 118 -7.65 14.37 -22.67
N ARG A 119 -7.43 13.52 -23.69
CA ARG A 119 -6.99 13.94 -25.03
C ARG A 119 -8.17 14.15 -25.98
N GLY A 120 -9.26 13.42 -25.80
CA GLY A 120 -10.40 13.49 -26.69
C GLY A 120 -11.64 12.86 -26.09
N VAL A 121 -12.79 13.33 -26.56
CA VAL A 121 -14.12 12.83 -26.23
C VAL A 121 -14.92 12.75 -27.52
N VAL A 122 -15.68 11.66 -27.70
CA VAL A 122 -16.55 11.44 -28.85
C VAL A 122 -17.91 10.99 -28.34
N ILE A 123 -18.97 11.64 -28.81
CA ILE A 123 -20.36 11.27 -28.52
C ILE A 123 -20.88 10.50 -29.74
N ASP A 124 -21.55 9.38 -29.51
CA ASP A 124 -22.21 8.66 -30.60
C ASP A 124 -23.36 9.51 -31.16
N LYS A 125 -23.37 9.66 -32.48
CA LYS A 125 -24.38 10.45 -33.20
C LYS A 125 -25.77 9.82 -33.15
N MET A 126 -25.85 8.49 -33.09
CA MET A 126 -27.11 7.74 -33.08
C MET A 126 -27.65 7.56 -31.67
N ASP A 127 -26.76 7.53 -30.67
CA ASP A 127 -27.12 7.42 -29.25
C ASP A 127 -26.29 8.38 -28.39
N PRO A 128 -26.81 9.58 -28.07
CA PRO A 128 -26.10 10.54 -27.24
C PRO A 128 -25.84 10.08 -25.80
N ASN A 129 -26.39 8.94 -25.37
CA ASN A 129 -26.05 8.36 -24.07
C ASN A 129 -24.70 7.64 -24.10
N THR A 130 -24.28 7.18 -25.28
CA THR A 130 -22.98 6.55 -25.49
C THR A 130 -21.90 7.60 -25.77
N ILE A 131 -20.91 7.68 -24.88
CA ILE A 131 -19.76 8.60 -25.02
C ILE A 131 -18.47 7.82 -24.79
N LEU A 132 -17.46 8.05 -25.63
CA LEU A 132 -16.10 7.55 -25.47
C LEU A 132 -15.16 8.68 -25.07
N ALA A 133 -14.30 8.45 -24.07
CA ALA A 133 -13.27 9.38 -23.64
C ALA A 133 -11.89 8.70 -23.60
N GLY A 134 -10.87 9.39 -24.11
CA GLY A 134 -9.50 8.89 -24.17
C GLY A 134 -8.57 9.67 -23.24
N GLY A 135 -7.95 8.99 -22.27
CA GLY A 135 -6.91 9.53 -21.40
C GLY A 135 -5.50 9.21 -21.91
N ILE A 136 -4.53 10.10 -21.69
CA ILE A 136 -3.16 9.90 -22.22
C ILE A 136 -2.43 8.72 -21.58
N SER A 137 -2.61 8.53 -20.28
CA SER A 137 -2.09 7.37 -19.54
C SER A 137 -3.22 6.49 -18.96
N GLY A 138 -4.48 6.88 -19.18
CA GLY A 138 -5.66 6.28 -18.54
C GLY A 138 -6.42 5.27 -19.41
N GLY A 139 -6.09 5.13 -20.70
CA GLY A 139 -6.79 4.25 -21.63
C GLY A 139 -8.09 4.85 -22.18
N ILE A 140 -8.95 3.99 -22.74
CA ILE A 140 -10.26 4.36 -23.31
C ILE A 140 -11.36 4.02 -22.31
N TRP A 141 -12.29 4.95 -22.13
CA TRP A 141 -13.44 4.82 -21.25
C TRP A 141 -14.73 5.04 -22.03
N ARG A 142 -15.78 4.31 -21.67
CA ARG A 142 -17.13 4.45 -22.26
C ARG A 142 -18.15 4.68 -21.17
N THR A 143 -19.11 5.55 -21.44
CA THR A 143 -20.36 5.66 -20.69
C THR A 143 -21.51 5.28 -21.61
N GLU A 144 -22.60 4.76 -21.04
CA GLU A 144 -23.89 4.52 -21.70
C GLU A 144 -25.02 5.30 -20.99
N ASP A 145 -24.67 6.19 -20.06
CA ASP A 145 -25.61 6.93 -19.20
C ASP A 145 -25.30 8.44 -19.16
N ARG A 146 -24.78 8.97 -20.27
CA ARG A 146 -24.43 10.40 -20.45
C ARG A 146 -23.33 10.89 -19.52
N GLY A 147 -22.45 9.99 -19.08
CA GLY A 147 -21.28 10.29 -18.27
C GLY A 147 -21.51 10.22 -16.76
N GLN A 148 -22.63 9.66 -16.30
CA GLN A 148 -22.87 9.42 -14.87
C GLN A 148 -21.99 8.27 -14.36
N SER A 149 -21.74 7.26 -15.18
CA SER A 149 -20.81 6.16 -14.92
C SER A 149 -19.95 5.85 -16.15
N TRP A 150 -18.74 5.35 -15.89
CA TRP A 150 -17.76 5.05 -16.93
C TRP A 150 -17.15 3.66 -16.73
N ALA A 151 -17.13 2.88 -17.80
CA ALA A 151 -16.44 1.59 -17.88
C ALA A 151 -15.14 1.73 -18.67
N LYS A 152 -14.07 1.11 -18.18
CA LYS A 152 -12.79 1.04 -18.87
C LYS A 152 -12.87 0.01 -20.00
N MET A 153 -12.42 0.36 -21.20
CA MET A 153 -12.51 -0.48 -22.40
C MET A 153 -11.19 -1.20 -22.75
N THR A 154 -10.11 -0.89 -22.05
CA THR A 154 -8.74 -1.42 -22.26
C THR A 154 -8.11 -1.78 -20.93
#